data_AF-A0A2N2M854-F1
#
_entry.id   AF-A0A2N2M854-F1
#
_cell.length_a   1.000
_cell.length_b   1.000
_cell.length_c   1.000
_cell.angle_alpha   90.00
_cell.angle_beta   90.00
_cell.angle_gamma   90.00
#
_symmetry.space_group_name_H-M   'P 1'
#
loop_
_entity.id
_entity.type
_entity.pdbx_description
1 polymer ?
#
loop_
_entity_poly.entity_id
_entity_poly.type
_entity_poly.pdbx_seq_one_letter_code
_entity_poly.pdbx_strand_id
1 'polypeptide(L)'
;MNMQRLQWSYSESAPLVQTLVNSFKGGLTFYLATLYRPTLYFGSALLIFLVLGWMVSERLAISALPLIKTTLLAAILILAAYLVTSAAMAPGFYAENSYPSDRALIVPRFVSLLLALGLGLLSGNACAGIKKPWVSKLLFTLIGATGLLVIGFWFNDMKLNFHPPAFPEMRAWVISNLWISFLAVAGFLLLAGAIVLKTNIRMSLSIWLVLMGVPALIIGARFLTEYPLMQKRAELWDGRDKQIRQMLEAGETRLVVPAMNSLTGILELSDYEGFWVNKCAALYYGAESISAVEPVLDPVQLTNP
;
A
#
# COMPACT_ATOMS: atom_id res chain seq x y z
N MET A 1 -10.75 8.62 17.94
CA MET A 1 -11.33 8.37 16.59
C MET A 1 -12.04 7.01 16.49
N ASN A 2 -11.52 5.92 17.08
CA ASN A 2 -12.15 4.58 16.95
C ASN A 2 -13.40 4.33 17.81
N MET A 3 -13.55 4.91 19.01
CA MET A 3 -14.73 4.60 19.86
C MET A 3 -16.06 5.19 19.35
N GLN A 4 -16.05 6.37 18.73
CA GLN A 4 -17.25 6.95 18.11
C GLN A 4 -17.66 6.22 16.82
N ARG A 5 -16.68 5.67 16.08
CA ARG A 5 -16.94 4.84 14.89
C ARG A 5 -17.73 3.58 15.24
N LEU A 6 -17.48 2.98 16.40
CA LEU A 6 -18.16 1.77 16.86
C LEU A 6 -19.63 2.01 17.29
N GLN A 7 -19.95 3.20 17.80
CA GLN A 7 -21.33 3.55 18.18
C GLN A 7 -22.19 3.97 16.97
N TRP A 8 -21.58 4.52 15.92
CA TRP A 8 -22.29 5.01 14.72
C TRP A 8 -22.18 4.09 13.50
N SER A 9 -21.46 2.97 13.62
CA SER A 9 -21.08 2.12 12.48
C SER A 9 -22.24 1.68 11.59
N TYR A 10 -23.51 1.72 12.07
CA TYR A 10 -24.70 1.41 11.28
C TYR A 10 -25.95 2.20 11.73
N SER A 11 -25.83 3.46 12.14
CA SER A 11 -27.02 4.32 12.30
C SER A 11 -27.38 4.95 10.95
N GLU A 12 -28.40 4.39 10.28
CA GLU A 12 -28.99 4.81 9.00
C GLU A 12 -28.01 5.03 7.82
N SER A 13 -28.26 4.37 6.69
CA SER A 13 -27.47 4.59 5.48
C SER A 13 -27.51 6.06 5.05
N ALA A 14 -26.36 6.61 4.66
CA ALA A 14 -26.33 8.00 4.19
C ALA A 14 -27.14 8.17 2.89
N PRO A 15 -27.86 9.29 2.71
CA PRO A 15 -28.53 9.61 1.45
C PRO A 15 -27.58 9.54 0.24
N LEU A 16 -28.10 9.18 -0.93
CA LEU A 16 -27.30 8.99 -2.15
C LEU A 16 -26.42 10.20 -2.49
N VAL A 17 -26.98 11.40 -2.47
CA VAL A 17 -26.25 12.63 -2.80
C VAL A 17 -25.11 12.87 -1.81
N GLN A 18 -25.36 12.67 -0.52
CA GLN A 18 -24.34 12.81 0.52
C GLN A 18 -23.22 11.78 0.37
N THR A 19 -23.60 10.52 0.07
CA THR A 19 -22.65 9.45 -0.25
C THR A 19 -21.75 9.84 -1.41
N LEU A 20 -22.31 10.34 -2.52
CA LEU A 20 -21.54 10.76 -3.69
C LEU A 20 -20.57 11.90 -3.35
N VAL A 21 -21.06 12.96 -2.70
CA VAL A 21 -20.23 14.12 -2.31
C VAL A 21 -19.09 13.69 -1.38
N ASN A 22 -19.39 12.86 -0.38
CA ASN A 22 -18.39 12.37 0.56
C ASN A 22 -17.38 11.43 -0.11
N SER A 23 -17.82 10.64 -1.10
CA SER A 23 -16.94 9.75 -1.87
C SER A 23 -15.87 10.52 -2.65
N PHE A 24 -16.26 11.59 -3.35
CA PHE A 24 -15.30 12.47 -4.04
C PHE A 24 -14.37 13.18 -3.06
N LYS A 25 -14.89 13.73 -1.95
CA LYS A 25 -14.06 14.32 -0.88
C LYS A 25 -13.07 13.29 -0.33
N GLY A 26 -13.53 12.07 -0.06
CA GLY A 26 -12.71 10.98 0.43
C GLY A 26 -11.61 10.56 -0.55
N GLY A 27 -11.91 10.55 -1.85
CA GLY A 27 -10.92 10.32 -2.89
C GLY A 27 -9.84 11.40 -2.93
N LEU A 28 -10.24 12.68 -2.82
CA LEU A 28 -9.29 13.79 -2.73
C LEU A 28 -8.43 13.70 -1.46
N THR A 29 -9.06 13.46 -0.30
CA THR A 29 -8.36 13.26 0.97
C THR A 29 -7.38 12.10 0.89
N PHE A 30 -7.72 11.00 0.20
CA PHE A 30 -6.82 9.87 0.00
C PHE A 30 -5.55 10.27 -0.77
N TYR A 31 -5.67 11.00 -1.89
CA TYR A 31 -4.49 11.42 -2.65
C TYR A 31 -3.67 12.48 -1.92
N LEU A 32 -4.32 13.44 -1.25
CA LEU A 32 -3.61 14.40 -0.40
C LEU A 32 -2.85 13.70 0.72
N ALA A 33 -3.49 12.73 1.39
CA ALA A 33 -2.84 11.91 2.39
C ALA A 33 -1.70 11.08 1.80
N THR A 34 -1.87 10.52 0.58
CA THR A 34 -0.86 9.72 -0.13
C THR A 34 0.37 10.56 -0.48
N LEU A 35 0.15 11.78 -0.97
CA LEU A 35 1.23 12.72 -1.31
C LEU A 35 1.85 13.37 -0.08
N TYR A 36 1.16 13.39 1.07
CA TYR A 36 1.67 13.95 2.31
C TYR A 36 2.35 12.94 3.22
N ARG A 37 1.89 11.68 3.28
CA ARG A 37 2.34 10.72 4.31
C ARG A 37 3.19 9.58 3.70
N PRO A 38 2.67 8.71 2.81
CA PRO A 38 3.47 7.73 2.09
C PRO A 38 4.09 8.30 0.79
N THR A 39 4.48 9.57 0.76
CA THR A 39 5.05 10.24 -0.41
C THR A 39 6.22 9.48 -1.01
N LEU A 40 7.08 8.92 -0.15
CA LEU A 40 8.21 8.11 -0.57
C LEU A 40 7.80 6.83 -1.32
N TYR A 41 6.72 6.16 -0.91
CA TYR A 41 6.29 4.94 -1.58
C TYR A 41 5.84 5.25 -2.99
N PHE A 42 4.97 6.25 -3.14
CA PHE A 42 4.48 6.67 -4.45
C PHE A 42 5.62 7.21 -5.33
N GLY A 43 6.50 8.05 -4.77
CA GLY A 43 7.68 8.56 -5.45
C GLY A 43 8.66 7.46 -5.87
N SER A 44 8.90 6.47 -5.01
CA SER A 44 9.76 5.32 -5.31
C SER A 44 9.22 4.49 -6.48
N ALA A 45 7.92 4.18 -6.46
CA ALA A 45 7.27 3.46 -7.55
C ALA A 45 7.36 4.25 -8.86
N LEU A 46 7.09 5.56 -8.81
CA LEU A 46 7.22 6.45 -9.97
C LEU A 46 8.65 6.42 -10.55
N LEU A 47 9.69 6.49 -9.71
CA LEU A 47 11.09 6.44 -10.15
C LEU A 47 11.45 5.09 -10.78
N ILE A 48 11.03 3.97 -10.17
CA ILE A 48 11.25 2.63 -10.71
C ILE A 48 10.62 2.51 -12.09
N PHE A 49 9.36 2.92 -12.23
CA PHE A 49 8.65 2.84 -13.51
C PHE A 49 9.14 3.85 -14.54
N LEU A 50 9.69 5.00 -14.11
CA LEU A 50 10.39 5.93 -14.99
C LEU A 50 11.64 5.30 -15.58
N VAL A 51 12.51 4.72 -14.74
CA VAL A 51 13.73 4.04 -15.19
C VAL A 51 13.38 2.86 -16.09
N LEU A 52 12.35 2.08 -15.74
CA LEU A 52 11.85 0.99 -16.57
C LEU A 52 11.34 1.49 -17.92
N GLY A 53 10.51 2.54 -17.94
CA GLY A 53 9.94 3.10 -19.16
C GLY A 53 11.01 3.67 -20.10
N TRP A 54 12.04 4.31 -19.54
CA TRP A 54 13.20 4.77 -20.30
C TRP A 54 13.96 3.57 -20.89
N MET A 55 14.28 2.56 -20.06
CA MET A 55 14.99 1.37 -20.52
C MET A 55 14.24 0.64 -21.64
N VAL A 56 12.92 0.45 -21.51
CA VAL A 56 12.10 -0.20 -22.53
C VAL A 56 12.08 0.64 -23.81
N SER A 57 11.91 1.95 -23.71
CA SER A 57 11.89 2.85 -24.89
C SER A 57 13.21 2.82 -25.66
N GLU A 58 14.35 2.82 -24.95
CA GLU A 58 15.69 2.71 -25.56
C GLU A 58 15.96 1.33 -26.18
N ARG A 59 15.50 0.25 -25.53
CA ARG A 59 15.73 -1.12 -26.02
C ARG A 59 14.87 -1.45 -27.24
N LEU A 60 13.61 -1.01 -27.24
CA LEU A 60 12.65 -1.27 -28.30
C LEU A 60 12.62 -0.17 -29.37
N ALA A 61 13.49 0.85 -29.25
CA ALA A 61 13.53 2.01 -30.15
C ALA A 61 12.15 2.69 -30.31
N ILE A 62 11.37 2.74 -29.23
CA ILE A 62 10.05 3.38 -29.22
C ILE A 62 10.27 4.89 -29.34
N SER A 63 9.65 5.51 -30.33
CA SER A 63 9.71 6.96 -30.51
C SER A 63 9.08 7.67 -29.32
N ALA A 64 9.71 8.76 -28.88
CA ALA A 64 9.15 9.58 -27.83
C ALA A 64 7.84 10.23 -28.30
N LEU A 65 6.81 10.14 -27.46
CA LEU A 65 5.55 10.81 -27.72
C LEU A 65 5.73 12.34 -27.69
N PRO A 66 4.98 13.08 -28.55
CA PRO A 66 4.92 14.53 -28.47
C PRO A 66 4.45 14.98 -27.08
N LEU A 67 5.02 16.06 -26.56
CA LEU A 67 4.75 16.57 -25.21
C LEU A 67 3.24 16.73 -24.93
N ILE A 68 2.47 17.24 -25.90
CA ILE A 68 1.01 17.43 -25.79
C ILE A 68 0.28 16.09 -25.59
N LYS A 69 0.69 15.04 -26.30
CA LYS A 69 0.08 13.71 -26.13
C LYS A 69 0.44 13.11 -24.78
N THR A 70 1.69 13.28 -24.34
CA THR A 70 2.16 12.82 -23.03
C THR A 70 1.40 13.50 -21.89
N THR A 71 1.22 14.83 -21.95
CA THR A 71 0.49 15.57 -20.91
C THR A 71 -1.00 15.23 -20.92
N LEU A 72 -1.62 15.07 -22.09
CA LEU A 72 -3.01 14.65 -22.21
C LEU A 72 -3.23 13.26 -21.60
N LEU A 73 -2.37 12.28 -21.94
CA LEU A 73 -2.46 10.93 -21.39
C LEU A 73 -2.24 10.92 -19.87
N ALA A 74 -1.27 11.70 -19.37
CA ALA A 74 -1.06 11.84 -17.93
C ALA A 74 -2.29 12.41 -17.22
N ALA A 75 -2.93 13.45 -17.79
CA ALA A 75 -4.15 14.03 -17.24
C ALA A 75 -5.32 13.03 -17.23
N ILE A 76 -5.48 12.26 -18.30
CA ILE A 76 -6.50 11.19 -18.39
C ILE A 76 -6.25 10.12 -17.32
N LEU A 77 -5.00 9.67 -17.14
CA LEU A 77 -4.65 8.70 -16.11
C LEU A 77 -4.94 9.21 -14.70
N ILE A 78 -4.58 10.46 -14.40
CA ILE A 78 -4.84 11.09 -13.10
C ILE A 78 -6.36 11.18 -12.84
N LEU A 79 -7.14 11.63 -13.84
CA LEU A 79 -8.58 11.73 -13.72
C LEU A 79 -9.22 10.36 -13.53
N ALA A 80 -8.85 9.36 -14.33
CA ALA A 80 -9.36 7.99 -14.20
C ALA A 80 -9.04 7.40 -12.83
N ALA A 81 -7.79 7.52 -12.38
CA ALA A 81 -7.37 7.06 -11.06
C ALA A 81 -8.13 7.77 -9.93
N TYR A 82 -8.41 9.07 -10.07
CA TYR A 82 -9.23 9.82 -9.11
C TYR A 82 -10.68 9.32 -9.07
N LEU A 83 -11.30 9.07 -10.22
CA LEU A 83 -12.67 8.59 -10.31
C LEU A 83 -12.83 7.18 -9.72
N VAL A 84 -11.92 6.25 -10.05
CA VAL A 84 -11.94 4.89 -9.50
C VAL A 84 -11.72 4.92 -7.99
N THR A 85 -10.76 5.71 -7.50
CA THR A 85 -10.54 5.88 -6.07
C THR A 85 -11.76 6.46 -5.38
N SER A 86 -12.42 7.47 -5.95
CA SER A 86 -13.64 8.06 -5.40
C SER A 86 -14.78 7.03 -5.34
N ALA A 87 -14.96 6.23 -6.39
CA ALA A 87 -15.95 5.16 -6.41
C ALA A 87 -15.67 4.10 -5.31
N ALA A 88 -14.41 3.77 -5.05
CA ALA A 88 -14.02 2.84 -3.99
C ALA A 88 -14.32 3.37 -2.57
N MET A 89 -14.52 4.68 -2.40
CA MET A 89 -14.92 5.26 -1.10
C MET A 89 -16.42 5.11 -0.81
N ALA A 90 -17.24 4.92 -1.85
CA ALA A 90 -18.69 4.96 -1.74
C ALA A 90 -19.30 3.94 -0.76
N PRO A 91 -18.86 2.67 -0.72
CA PRO A 91 -19.43 1.71 0.22
C PRO A 91 -19.26 2.12 1.69
N GLY A 92 -18.10 2.68 2.06
CA GLY A 92 -17.83 3.12 3.44
C GLY A 92 -18.72 4.29 3.85
N PHE A 93 -18.90 5.28 2.98
CA PHE A 93 -19.79 6.40 3.26
C PHE A 93 -21.27 6.02 3.20
N TYR A 94 -21.66 5.07 2.36
CA TYR A 94 -23.03 4.60 2.30
C TYR A 94 -23.42 3.81 3.56
N ALA A 95 -22.60 2.82 3.93
CA ALA A 95 -22.92 1.87 4.98
C ALA A 95 -22.59 2.38 6.40
N GLU A 96 -21.47 3.08 6.57
CA GLU A 96 -20.97 3.50 7.88
C GLU A 96 -21.00 5.02 8.09
N ASN A 97 -21.47 5.80 7.09
CA ASN A 97 -21.39 7.27 7.05
C ASN A 97 -20.02 7.83 7.48
N SER A 98 -18.96 7.08 7.17
CA SER A 98 -17.61 7.37 7.65
C SER A 98 -16.57 7.06 6.59
N TYR A 99 -15.37 7.60 6.79
CA TYR A 99 -14.26 7.33 5.90
C TYR A 99 -13.91 5.83 5.93
N PRO A 100 -13.65 5.19 4.76
CA PRO A 100 -13.35 3.77 4.71
C PRO A 100 -12.22 3.36 5.67
N SER A 101 -12.35 2.17 6.24
CA SER A 101 -11.30 1.58 7.08
C SER A 101 -10.05 1.27 6.25
N ASP A 102 -8.88 1.18 6.89
CA ASP A 102 -7.59 0.98 6.21
C ASP A 102 -7.58 -0.26 5.29
N ARG A 103 -8.32 -1.32 5.65
CA ARG A 103 -8.49 -2.52 4.83
C ARG A 103 -9.20 -2.26 3.51
N ALA A 104 -10.18 -1.35 3.48
CA ALA A 104 -10.90 -0.98 2.26
C ALA A 104 -10.04 -0.08 1.35
N LEU A 105 -9.02 0.59 1.89
CA LEU A 105 -8.10 1.43 1.13
C LEU A 105 -7.11 0.63 0.25
N ILE A 106 -7.14 -0.70 0.30
CA ILE A 106 -6.31 -1.54 -0.58
C ILE A 106 -6.57 -1.25 -2.07
N VAL A 107 -7.84 -1.03 -2.45
CA VAL A 107 -8.22 -0.72 -3.83
C VAL A 107 -7.66 0.64 -4.26
N PRO A 108 -7.91 1.76 -3.53
CA PRO A 108 -7.25 3.05 -3.76
C PRO A 108 -5.71 2.97 -3.84
N ARG A 109 -5.06 2.20 -2.97
CA ARG A 109 -3.60 2.03 -2.96
C ARG A 109 -3.12 1.31 -4.24
N PHE A 110 -3.83 0.28 -4.67
CA PHE A 110 -3.52 -0.43 -5.91
C PHE A 110 -3.71 0.49 -7.14
N VAL A 111 -4.78 1.29 -7.16
CA VAL A 111 -5.01 2.30 -8.22
C VAL A 111 -3.88 3.34 -8.25
N SER A 112 -3.41 3.82 -7.10
CA SER A 112 -2.24 4.72 -7.03
C SER A 112 -0.96 4.06 -7.58
N LEU A 113 -0.76 2.76 -7.34
CA LEU A 113 0.38 2.04 -7.92
C LEU A 113 0.29 1.97 -9.44
N LEU A 114 -0.89 1.68 -9.99
CA LEU A 114 -1.13 1.70 -11.44
C LEU A 114 -0.97 3.10 -12.04
N LEU A 115 -1.36 4.14 -11.30
CA LEU A 115 -1.12 5.53 -11.69
C LEU A 115 0.38 5.82 -11.74
N ALA A 116 1.15 5.41 -10.72
CA ALA A 116 2.61 5.55 -10.71
C ALA A 116 3.27 4.79 -11.86
N LEU A 117 2.77 3.59 -12.20
CA LEU A 117 3.20 2.83 -13.37
C LEU A 117 2.97 3.60 -14.66
N GLY A 118 1.73 4.06 -14.91
CA GLY A 118 1.39 4.79 -16.13
C GLY A 118 2.19 6.09 -16.28
N LEU A 119 2.24 6.91 -15.22
CA LEU A 119 2.99 8.18 -15.21
C LEU A 119 4.50 7.96 -15.33
N GLY A 120 5.03 6.93 -14.67
CA GLY A 120 6.44 6.54 -14.73
C GLY A 120 6.82 6.13 -16.16
N LEU A 121 6.07 5.21 -16.77
CA LEU A 121 6.33 4.77 -18.15
C LEU A 121 6.26 5.93 -19.16
N LEU A 122 5.27 6.83 -19.05
CA LEU A 122 5.15 8.02 -19.90
C LEU A 122 6.34 8.96 -19.73
N SER A 123 6.75 9.20 -18.48
CA SER A 123 7.90 10.06 -18.16
C SER A 123 9.21 9.44 -18.66
N GLY A 124 9.37 8.11 -18.52
CA GLY A 124 10.50 7.36 -19.05
C GLY A 124 10.61 7.43 -20.58
N ASN A 125 9.48 7.30 -21.29
CA ASN A 125 9.43 7.48 -22.74
C ASN A 125 9.80 8.92 -23.16
N ALA A 126 9.30 9.93 -22.44
CA ALA A 126 9.68 11.32 -22.69
C ALA A 126 11.18 11.57 -22.48
N CYS A 127 11.77 10.98 -21.43
CA CYS A 127 13.21 11.06 -21.16
C CYS A 127 14.05 10.36 -22.24
N ALA A 128 13.58 9.24 -22.81
CA ALA A 128 14.24 8.55 -23.93
C ALA A 128 14.31 9.41 -25.20
N GLY A 129 13.41 10.38 -25.37
CA GLY A 129 13.46 11.33 -26.48
C GLY A 129 14.61 12.35 -26.40
N ILE A 130 15.32 12.44 -25.27
CA ILE A 130 16.35 13.46 -25.04
C ILE A 130 17.65 13.06 -25.74
N LYS A 131 17.93 13.70 -26.88
CA LYS A 131 19.13 13.44 -27.70
C LYS A 131 20.40 14.09 -27.19
N LYS A 132 20.31 15.08 -26.28
CA LYS A 132 21.48 15.82 -25.77
C LYS A 132 22.17 15.00 -24.68
N PRO A 133 23.40 14.49 -24.89
CA PRO A 133 24.03 13.52 -23.99
C PRO A 133 24.32 14.09 -22.61
N TRP A 134 24.67 15.37 -22.50
CA TRP A 134 24.91 16.03 -21.21
C TRP A 134 23.63 16.16 -20.38
N VAL A 135 22.49 16.42 -21.03
CA VAL A 135 21.17 16.51 -20.36
C VAL A 135 20.76 15.14 -19.85
N SER A 136 20.88 14.09 -20.68
CA SER A 136 20.54 12.73 -20.27
C SER A 136 21.42 12.26 -19.11
N LYS A 137 22.73 12.54 -19.14
CA LYS A 137 23.64 12.23 -18.03
C LYS A 137 23.29 12.97 -16.74
N LEU A 138 22.93 14.26 -16.84
CA LEU A 138 22.48 15.03 -15.68
C LEU A 138 21.20 14.43 -15.10
N LEU A 139 20.21 14.11 -15.93
CA LEU A 139 18.97 13.48 -15.49
C LEU A 139 19.22 12.13 -14.83
N PHE A 140 20.08 11.27 -15.39
CA PHE A 140 20.44 10.01 -14.75
C PHE A 140 21.07 10.20 -13.38
N THR A 141 21.93 11.21 -13.25
CA THR A 141 22.58 11.52 -11.97
C THR A 141 21.55 11.96 -10.93
N LEU A 142 20.62 12.84 -11.32
CA LEU A 142 19.55 13.32 -10.44
C LEU A 142 18.57 12.20 -10.06
N ILE A 143 18.12 11.39 -11.02
CA ILE A 143 17.22 10.25 -10.79
C ILE A 143 17.89 9.22 -9.88
N GLY A 144 19.15 8.88 -10.17
CA GLY A 144 19.94 7.94 -9.37
C GLY A 144 20.13 8.44 -7.93
N ALA A 145 20.54 9.70 -7.75
CA ALA A 145 20.71 10.30 -6.43
C ALA A 145 19.39 10.36 -5.66
N THR A 146 18.29 10.71 -6.32
CA THR A 146 16.96 10.71 -5.70
C THR A 146 16.55 9.30 -5.28
N GLY A 147 16.76 8.28 -6.14
CA GLY A 147 16.51 6.89 -5.79
C GLY A 147 17.34 6.40 -4.60
N LEU A 148 18.62 6.75 -4.56
CA LEU A 148 19.50 6.42 -3.44
C LEU A 148 19.07 7.10 -2.13
N LEU A 149 18.62 8.36 -2.19
CA LEU A 149 18.05 9.05 -1.03
C LEU A 149 16.81 8.33 -0.51
N VAL A 150 15.88 7.97 -1.42
CA VAL A 150 14.68 7.21 -1.07
C VAL A 150 15.07 5.88 -0.40
N ILE A 151 16.00 5.12 -0.99
CA ILE A 151 16.50 3.85 -0.42
C ILE A 151 17.16 4.07 0.95
N GLY A 152 17.98 5.11 1.09
CA GLY A 152 18.65 5.44 2.35
C GLY A 152 17.65 5.74 3.47
N PHE A 153 16.61 6.53 3.18
CA PHE A 153 15.55 6.81 4.15
C PHE A 153 14.73 5.56 4.50
N TRP A 154 14.45 4.72 3.50
CA TRP A 154 13.81 3.43 3.72
C TRP A 154 14.57 2.56 4.72
N PHE A 155 15.88 2.39 4.53
CA PHE A 155 16.70 1.56 5.44
C PHE A 155 16.89 2.18 6.82
N ASN A 156 16.82 3.51 6.96
CA ASN A 156 16.92 4.16 8.25
C ASN A 156 15.71 3.84 9.15
N ASP A 157 14.49 3.94 8.62
CA ASP A 157 13.27 3.72 9.41
C ASP A 157 12.87 2.24 9.55
N MET A 158 13.22 1.39 8.56
CA MET A 158 13.02 -0.06 8.67
C MET A 158 13.75 -0.67 9.88
N LYS A 159 14.82 -0.03 10.38
CA LYS A 159 15.51 -0.45 11.61
C LYS A 159 14.69 -0.19 12.89
N LEU A 160 13.79 0.78 12.88
CA LEU A 160 13.11 1.27 14.07
C LEU A 160 11.67 0.80 14.16
N ASN A 161 10.90 0.89 13.07
CA ASN A 161 9.45 0.74 13.13
C ASN A 161 8.89 -0.31 12.16
N PHE A 162 9.74 -0.93 11.34
CA PHE A 162 9.38 -1.91 10.31
C PHE A 162 8.29 -1.43 9.32
N HIS A 163 8.00 -0.13 9.32
CA HIS A 163 7.30 0.61 8.29
C HIS A 163 8.26 1.68 7.77
N PRO A 164 8.30 1.96 6.46
CA PRO A 164 9.01 3.13 5.95
C PRO A 164 8.45 4.43 6.48
N PRO A 165 9.28 5.48 6.59
CA PRO A 165 8.94 6.66 7.36
C PRO A 165 7.85 7.45 6.65
N ALA A 166 6.87 7.89 7.43
CA ALA A 166 5.96 8.91 6.96
C ALA A 166 6.76 10.21 6.71
N PHE A 167 6.40 10.98 5.68
CA PHE A 167 7.09 12.25 5.39
C PHE A 167 7.22 13.20 6.61
N PRO A 168 6.25 13.31 7.55
CA PRO A 168 6.44 14.11 8.76
C PRO A 168 7.56 13.61 9.68
N GLU A 169 7.69 12.29 9.85
CA GLU A 169 8.74 11.67 10.67
C GLU A 169 10.11 11.86 10.02
N MET A 170 10.19 11.70 8.69
CA MET A 170 11.41 11.99 7.94
C MET A 170 11.78 13.46 8.04
N ARG A 171 10.81 14.38 7.86
CA ARG A 171 11.06 15.82 7.97
C ARG A 171 11.63 16.15 9.36
N ALA A 172 11.05 15.61 10.42
CA ALA A 172 11.56 15.79 11.77
C ALA A 172 13.00 15.26 11.89
N TRP A 173 13.26 14.04 11.40
CA TRP A 173 14.59 13.44 11.41
C TRP A 173 15.63 14.27 10.66
N VAL A 174 15.30 14.77 9.46
CA VAL A 174 16.19 15.62 8.64
C VAL A 174 16.51 16.92 9.36
N ILE A 175 15.51 17.57 9.97
CA ILE A 175 15.72 18.81 10.76
C ILE A 175 16.63 18.54 11.96
N SER A 176 16.49 17.39 12.61
CA SER A 176 17.37 16.99 13.72
C SER A 176 18.78 16.58 13.28
N ASN A 177 18.97 16.20 12.01
CA ASN A 177 20.22 15.61 11.50
C ASN A 177 20.69 16.30 10.21
N LEU A 178 20.75 17.63 10.20
CA LEU A 178 21.06 18.42 8.99
C LEU A 178 22.41 18.04 8.36
N TRP A 179 23.47 17.91 9.16
CA TRP A 179 24.81 17.59 8.63
C TRP A 179 24.87 16.20 7.98
N ILE A 180 24.24 15.20 8.59
CA ILE A 180 24.15 13.84 8.03
C ILE A 180 23.34 13.88 6.73
N SER A 181 22.25 14.66 6.70
CA SER A 181 21.42 14.83 5.51
C SER A 181 22.19 15.48 4.37
N PHE A 182 22.98 16.53 4.64
CA PHE A 182 23.86 17.16 3.64
C PHE A 182 24.93 16.20 3.12
N LEU A 183 25.60 15.46 4.01
CA LEU A 183 26.59 14.47 3.64
C LEU A 183 25.97 13.34 2.79
N ALA A 184 24.76 12.89 3.13
CA ALA A 184 24.04 11.89 2.37
C ALA A 184 23.68 12.38 0.97
N VAL A 185 23.13 13.59 0.83
CA VAL A 185 22.81 14.18 -0.47
C VAL A 185 24.06 14.34 -1.33
N ALA A 186 25.14 14.90 -0.78
CA ALA A 186 26.40 15.05 -1.50
C ALA A 186 27.00 13.70 -1.91
N GLY A 187 27.04 12.74 -0.98
CA GLY A 187 27.57 11.39 -1.23
C GLY A 187 26.78 10.64 -2.31
N PHE A 188 25.45 10.69 -2.27
CA PHE A 188 24.60 10.03 -3.27
C PHE A 188 24.66 10.71 -4.64
N LEU A 189 24.78 12.05 -4.68
CA LEU A 189 25.03 12.78 -5.93
C LEU A 189 26.37 12.38 -6.56
N LEU A 190 27.44 12.32 -5.76
CA LEU A 190 28.77 11.91 -6.23
C LEU A 190 28.77 10.45 -6.71
N LEU A 191 28.14 9.55 -5.95
CA LEU A 191 28.01 8.14 -6.33
C LEU A 191 27.22 7.97 -7.62
N ALA A 192 26.07 8.64 -7.74
CA ALA A 192 25.26 8.60 -8.95
C ALA A 192 26.02 9.17 -10.15
N GLY A 193 26.72 10.30 -9.98
CA GLY A 193 27.56 10.90 -11.01
C GLY A 193 28.69 9.96 -11.43
N ALA A 194 29.36 9.31 -10.49
CA ALA A 194 30.43 8.35 -10.78
C ALA A 194 29.93 7.15 -11.58
N ILE A 195 28.75 6.59 -11.24
CA ILE A 195 28.12 5.51 -12.02
C ILE A 195 27.83 5.98 -13.45
N VAL A 196 27.19 7.14 -13.62
CA VAL A 196 26.81 7.66 -14.94
C VAL A 196 28.02 8.03 -15.79
N LEU A 197 29.11 8.49 -15.18
CA LEU A 197 30.35 8.84 -15.89
C LEU A 197 31.15 7.60 -16.33
N LYS A 198 31.18 6.55 -15.50
CA LYS A 198 31.94 5.32 -15.78
C LYS A 198 31.19 4.31 -16.65
N THR A 199 29.88 4.45 -16.79
CA THR A 199 29.04 3.46 -17.48
C THR A 199 28.34 4.07 -18.69
N ASN A 200 27.90 3.21 -19.62
CA ASN A 200 27.01 3.64 -20.68
C ASN A 200 25.56 3.76 -20.16
N ILE A 201 24.70 4.42 -20.92
CA ILE A 201 23.30 4.70 -20.54
C ILE A 201 22.52 3.41 -20.20
N ARG A 202 22.69 2.36 -21.02
CA ARG A 202 21.98 1.08 -20.84
C ARG A 202 22.38 0.37 -19.54
N MET A 203 23.66 0.41 -19.20
CA MET A 203 24.19 -0.18 -17.97
C MET A 203 23.78 0.66 -16.76
N SER A 204 23.84 1.99 -16.84
CA SER A 204 23.32 2.90 -15.81
C SER A 204 21.84 2.60 -15.48
N LEU A 205 20.98 2.51 -16.49
CA LEU A 205 19.56 2.19 -16.33
C LEU A 205 19.34 0.84 -15.63
N SER A 206 20.12 -0.17 -16.01
CA SER A 206 20.03 -1.51 -15.41
C SER A 206 20.46 -1.49 -13.93
N ILE A 207 21.55 -0.79 -13.61
CA ILE A 207 22.02 -0.60 -12.23
C ILE A 207 20.96 0.11 -11.40
N TRP A 208 20.39 1.20 -11.90
CA TRP A 208 19.35 1.94 -11.17
C TRP A 208 18.09 1.13 -10.95
N LEU A 209 17.64 0.38 -11.96
CA LEU A 209 16.48 -0.49 -11.84
C LEU A 209 16.68 -1.56 -10.75
N VAL A 210 17.86 -2.18 -10.71
CA VAL A 210 18.21 -3.17 -9.68
C VAL A 210 18.24 -2.51 -8.30
N LEU A 211 19.00 -1.42 -8.13
CA LEU A 211 19.14 -0.74 -6.84
C LEU A 211 17.79 -0.27 -6.28
N MET A 212 16.94 0.33 -7.12
CA MET A 212 15.61 0.80 -6.71
C MET A 212 14.61 -0.35 -6.51
N GLY A 213 14.81 -1.51 -7.14
CA GLY A 213 13.98 -2.70 -6.97
C GLY A 213 14.28 -3.49 -5.69
N VAL A 214 15.49 -3.40 -5.15
CA VAL A 214 15.92 -4.17 -3.97
C VAL A 214 14.98 -3.99 -2.76
N PRO A 215 14.55 -2.77 -2.35
CA PRO A 215 13.62 -2.62 -1.23
C PRO A 215 12.31 -3.39 -1.43
N ALA A 216 11.73 -3.37 -2.63
CA ALA A 216 10.50 -4.10 -2.94
C ALA A 216 10.69 -5.61 -2.80
N LEU A 217 11.85 -6.13 -3.24
CA LEU A 217 12.20 -7.54 -3.08
C LEU A 217 12.42 -7.93 -1.61
N ILE A 218 13.04 -7.07 -0.81
CA ILE A 218 13.24 -7.31 0.63
C ILE A 218 11.90 -7.38 1.36
N ILE A 219 10.96 -6.48 1.06
CA ILE A 219 9.61 -6.53 1.62
C ILE A 219 8.90 -7.81 1.17
N GLY A 220 8.99 -8.17 -0.11
CA GLY A 220 8.42 -9.42 -0.62
C GLY A 220 8.98 -10.64 0.11
N ALA A 221 10.29 -10.69 0.32
CA ALA A 221 10.96 -11.77 1.04
C ALA A 221 10.54 -11.85 2.51
N ARG A 222 10.17 -10.74 3.15
CA ARG A 222 9.63 -10.75 4.53
C ARG A 222 8.37 -11.59 4.64
N PHE A 223 7.49 -11.58 3.64
CA PHE A 223 6.29 -12.42 3.67
C PHE A 223 6.60 -13.91 3.75
N LEU A 224 7.79 -14.36 3.32
CA LEU A 224 8.21 -15.74 3.49
C LEU A 224 8.37 -16.13 4.97
N THR A 225 8.69 -15.18 5.84
CA THR A 225 8.81 -15.42 7.29
C THR A 225 7.45 -15.35 8.00
N GLU A 226 6.51 -14.56 7.48
CA GLU A 226 5.15 -14.43 8.04
C GLU A 226 4.21 -15.53 7.51
N TYR A 227 4.52 -16.12 6.36
CA TYR A 227 3.70 -17.13 5.69
C TYR A 227 3.33 -18.34 6.59
N PRO A 228 4.27 -18.98 7.32
CA PRO A 228 3.93 -20.12 8.17
C PRO A 228 2.92 -19.78 9.27
N LEU A 229 3.00 -18.56 9.82
CA LEU A 229 2.05 -18.10 10.83
C LEU A 229 0.65 -17.93 10.24
N MET A 230 0.56 -17.32 9.04
CA MET A 230 -0.70 -17.14 8.32
C MET A 230 -1.31 -18.49 7.90
N GLN A 231 -0.47 -19.45 7.50
CA GLN A 231 -0.90 -20.80 7.15
C GLN A 231 -1.53 -21.51 8.36
N LYS A 232 -0.83 -21.55 9.51
CA LYS A 232 -1.38 -22.15 10.74
C LYS A 232 -2.69 -21.50 11.16
N ARG A 233 -2.82 -20.19 10.97
CA ARG A 233 -4.05 -19.47 11.27
C ARG A 233 -5.20 -19.89 10.35
N ALA A 234 -4.93 -20.08 9.07
CA ALA A 234 -5.92 -20.58 8.11
C ALA A 234 -6.41 -21.99 8.51
N GLU A 235 -5.49 -22.87 8.92
CA GLU A 235 -5.84 -24.22 9.41
C GLU A 235 -6.78 -24.18 10.64
N LEU A 236 -6.55 -23.24 11.57
CA LEU A 236 -7.44 -23.04 12.72
C LEU A 236 -8.81 -22.49 12.30
N TRP A 237 -8.88 -21.62 11.29
CA TRP A 237 -10.13 -21.14 10.71
C TRP A 237 -10.93 -22.28 10.08
N ASP A 238 -10.27 -23.11 9.27
CA ASP A 238 -10.87 -24.27 8.62
C ASP A 238 -11.37 -25.30 9.65
N GLY A 239 -10.59 -25.52 10.72
CA GLY A 239 -10.98 -26.37 11.84
C GLY A 239 -12.25 -25.88 12.55
N ARG A 240 -12.35 -24.57 12.79
CA ARG A 240 -13.53 -23.96 13.42
C ARG A 240 -14.75 -23.94 12.50
N ASP A 241 -14.58 -23.66 11.20
CA ASP A 241 -15.66 -23.78 10.21
C ASP A 241 -16.24 -25.20 10.21
N LYS A 242 -15.37 -26.22 10.19
CA LYS A 242 -15.79 -27.62 10.27
C LYS A 242 -16.55 -27.92 11.57
N GLN A 243 -16.06 -27.44 12.71
CA GLN A 243 -16.74 -27.62 14.01
C GLN A 243 -18.15 -27.00 13.99
N ILE A 244 -18.28 -25.77 13.49
CA ILE A 244 -19.57 -25.06 13.38
C ILE A 244 -20.56 -25.88 12.54
N ARG A 245 -20.13 -26.38 11.38
CA ARG A 245 -20.97 -27.21 10.51
C ARG A 245 -21.40 -28.51 11.18
N GLN A 246 -20.52 -29.15 11.93
CA GLN A 246 -20.84 -30.37 12.68
C GLN A 246 -21.87 -30.14 13.79
N MET A 247 -21.77 -29.02 14.52
CA MET A 247 -22.76 -28.65 15.55
C MET A 247 -24.14 -28.41 14.92
N LEU A 248 -24.18 -27.73 13.76
CA LEU A 248 -25.43 -27.52 13.01
C LEU A 248 -26.03 -28.84 12.50
N GLU A 249 -25.21 -29.75 11.98
CA GLU A 249 -25.65 -31.09 11.56
C GLU A 249 -26.19 -31.92 12.74
N ALA A 250 -25.65 -31.70 13.95
CA ALA A 250 -26.17 -32.29 15.18
C ALA A 250 -27.47 -31.63 15.68
N GLY A 251 -27.96 -30.59 14.99
CA GLY A 251 -29.19 -29.87 15.32
C GLY A 251 -29.02 -28.74 16.33
N GLU A 252 -27.79 -28.36 16.67
CA GLU A 252 -27.53 -27.21 17.53
C GLU A 252 -27.77 -25.90 16.76
N THR A 253 -28.52 -24.97 17.35
CA THR A 253 -28.82 -23.66 16.72
C THR A 253 -28.12 -22.48 17.41
N ARG A 254 -27.69 -22.65 18.65
CA ARG A 254 -26.96 -21.65 19.45
C ARG A 254 -25.55 -22.16 19.70
N LEU A 255 -24.60 -21.65 18.93
CA LEU A 255 -23.26 -22.22 18.86
C LEU A 255 -22.30 -21.47 19.79
N VAL A 256 -21.49 -22.24 20.51
CA VAL A 256 -20.38 -21.73 21.31
C VAL A 256 -19.10 -22.36 20.78
N VAL A 257 -18.22 -21.55 20.21
CA VAL A 257 -16.98 -22.01 19.56
C VAL A 257 -15.74 -21.44 20.24
N PRO A 258 -14.55 -22.02 20.03
CA PRO A 258 -13.32 -21.45 20.55
C PRO A 258 -13.03 -20.05 19.96
N ALA A 259 -12.58 -19.15 20.83
CA ALA A 259 -12.14 -17.81 20.47
C ALA A 259 -10.83 -17.83 19.66
N MET A 260 -10.58 -16.78 18.91
CA MET A 260 -9.34 -16.57 18.17
C MET A 260 -8.88 -15.12 18.33
N ASN A 261 -7.56 -14.90 18.42
CA ASN A 261 -7.03 -13.55 18.56
C ASN A 261 -7.23 -12.74 17.28
N SER A 262 -7.67 -11.49 17.41
CA SER A 262 -7.72 -10.53 16.29
C SER A 262 -6.33 -10.35 15.69
N LEU A 263 -6.23 -10.29 14.36
CA LEU A 263 -4.96 -10.09 13.67
C LEU A 263 -5.07 -8.86 12.79
N THR A 264 -4.07 -7.98 12.85
CA THR A 264 -3.98 -6.78 12.00
C THR A 264 -5.23 -5.88 12.07
N GLY A 265 -5.90 -5.82 13.22
CA GLY A 265 -7.12 -5.03 13.39
C GLY A 265 -8.36 -5.62 12.72
N ILE A 266 -8.31 -6.87 12.25
CA ILE A 266 -9.47 -7.64 11.81
C ILE A 266 -10.16 -8.15 13.08
N LEU A 267 -11.37 -7.64 13.33
CA LEU A 267 -12.21 -8.06 14.44
C LEU A 267 -12.59 -9.55 14.30
N GLU A 268 -12.68 -10.23 15.43
CA GLU A 268 -13.03 -11.65 15.51
C GLU A 268 -14.34 -11.86 16.28
N LEU A 269 -14.86 -13.10 16.29
CA LEU A 269 -16.00 -13.48 17.13
C LEU A 269 -15.69 -13.18 18.61
N SER A 270 -16.72 -12.72 19.33
CA SER A 270 -16.66 -12.39 20.76
C SER A 270 -17.57 -13.29 21.57
N ASP A 271 -17.38 -13.28 22.89
CA ASP A 271 -18.24 -13.88 23.91
C ASP A 271 -19.66 -13.27 23.93
N TYR A 272 -19.83 -12.03 23.48
CA TYR A 272 -21.13 -11.36 23.41
C TYR A 272 -21.86 -11.69 22.10
N GLU A 273 -22.94 -12.49 22.18
CA GLU A 273 -23.77 -12.86 21.02
C GLU A 273 -24.32 -11.65 20.23
N GLY A 274 -24.54 -10.52 20.91
CA GLY A 274 -25.01 -9.29 20.29
C GLY A 274 -23.95 -8.56 19.46
N PHE A 275 -22.69 -9.01 19.51
CA PHE A 275 -21.59 -8.45 18.75
C PHE A 275 -21.83 -8.65 17.24
N TRP A 276 -21.53 -7.62 16.45
CA TRP A 276 -21.96 -7.61 15.05
C TRP A 276 -21.26 -8.69 14.21
N VAL A 277 -19.99 -9.01 14.49
CA VAL A 277 -19.26 -10.09 13.80
C VAL A 277 -19.95 -11.43 14.04
N ASN A 278 -20.42 -11.66 15.27
CA ASN A 278 -21.17 -12.85 15.64
C ASN A 278 -22.50 -12.94 14.88
N LYS A 279 -23.25 -11.82 14.79
CA LYS A 279 -24.49 -11.77 14.01
C LYS A 279 -24.27 -12.08 12.54
N CYS A 280 -23.21 -11.53 11.94
CA CYS A 280 -22.84 -11.82 10.56
C CYS A 280 -22.46 -13.29 10.36
N ALA A 281 -21.72 -13.87 11.30
CA ALA A 281 -21.38 -15.29 11.25
C ALA A 281 -22.61 -16.18 11.42
N ALA A 282 -23.48 -15.90 12.39
CA ALA A 282 -24.74 -16.63 12.60
C ALA A 282 -25.61 -16.63 11.34
N LEU A 283 -25.76 -15.46 10.70
CA LEU A 283 -26.48 -15.34 9.43
C LEU A 283 -25.82 -16.15 8.30
N TYR A 284 -24.49 -16.11 8.18
CA TYR A 284 -23.75 -16.84 7.16
C TYR A 284 -23.91 -18.37 7.30
N TYR A 285 -23.85 -18.87 8.53
CA TYR A 285 -23.97 -20.30 8.82
C TYR A 285 -25.41 -20.80 8.96
N GLY A 286 -26.40 -19.90 9.09
CA GLY A 286 -27.79 -20.26 9.36
C GLY A 286 -28.06 -20.66 10.81
N ALA A 287 -27.24 -20.21 11.77
CA ALA A 287 -27.43 -20.40 13.20
C ALA A 287 -28.33 -19.31 13.80
N GLU A 288 -28.98 -19.59 14.94
CA GLU A 288 -29.73 -18.60 15.72
C GLU A 288 -28.76 -17.62 16.42
N SER A 289 -27.70 -18.13 17.03
CA SER A 289 -26.61 -17.34 17.62
C SER A 289 -25.27 -18.07 17.50
N ILE A 290 -24.18 -17.29 17.49
CA ILE A 290 -22.81 -17.79 17.60
C ILE A 290 -22.09 -16.91 18.63
N SER A 291 -21.35 -17.52 19.56
CA SER A 291 -20.42 -16.83 20.46
C SER A 291 -19.09 -17.55 20.48
N ALA A 292 -18.03 -16.81 20.81
CA ALA A 292 -16.69 -17.36 20.91
C ALA A 292 -16.11 -17.12 22.31
N VAL A 293 -15.70 -18.20 22.97
CA VAL A 293 -15.23 -18.21 24.37
C VAL A 293 -13.88 -18.91 24.48
N GLU A 294 -13.25 -18.84 25.64
CA GLU A 294 -12.00 -19.56 25.91
C GLU A 294 -12.17 -21.09 25.77
N PRO A 295 -11.13 -21.82 25.32
CA PRO A 295 -9.75 -21.36 25.08
C PRO A 295 -9.58 -20.57 23.78
N VAL A 296 -8.61 -19.65 23.77
CA VAL A 296 -8.23 -18.91 22.56
C VAL A 296 -7.31 -19.77 21.69
N LEU A 297 -7.72 -20.04 20.45
CA LEU A 297 -6.88 -20.67 19.43
C LEU A 297 -5.99 -19.59 18.79
N ASP A 298 -4.72 -19.52 19.20
CA ASP A 298 -3.73 -18.63 18.61
C ASP A 298 -2.44 -19.40 18.22
N PRO A 299 -2.02 -19.35 16.95
CA PRO A 299 -0.77 -19.96 16.54
C PRO A 299 0.48 -19.37 17.23
N VAL A 300 0.42 -18.16 17.80
CA VAL A 300 1.51 -17.55 18.58
C VAL A 300 1.62 -18.17 19.98
N GLN A 301 0.48 -18.40 20.67
CA GLN A 301 0.45 -19.06 21.99
C GLN A 301 0.85 -20.54 21.91
N LEU A 302 0.62 -21.21 20.77
CA LEU A 302 1.07 -22.59 20.56
C LEU A 302 2.59 -22.75 20.42
N THR A 303 3.34 -21.66 20.18
CA THR A 303 4.81 -21.67 20.07
C THR A 303 5.55 -21.15 21.31
N ASN A 304 4.87 -20.44 22.19
CA ASN A 304 5.35 -20.01 23.51
C ASN A 304 4.16 -20.05 24.48
N PRO A 305 3.91 -21.22 25.12
CA PRO A 305 2.82 -21.38 26.08
C PRO A 305 3.03 -20.56 27.36
#